data_AF-A0A387HID1-F1
#
_entry.id   AF-A0A387HID1-F1
#
_cell.length_a   1.000
_cell.length_b   1.000
_cell.length_c   1.000
_cell.angle_alpha   90.00
_cell.angle_beta   90.00
_cell.angle_gamma   90.00
#
_symmetry.space_group_name_H-M   'P 1'
#
loop_
_entity.id
_entity.type
_entity.pdbx_description
1 polymer ?
#
loop_
_entity_poly.entity_id
_entity_poly.type
_entity_poly.pdbx_seq_one_letter_code
_entity_poly.pdbx_strand_id
1 'polypeptide(L)' 'MRKVADCRDYPSESNCSLTISGEEDEVVRAAAEHAASVHGHTDSAELREQLRTMLKDEATV' A
#
# COMPACT_ATOMS: atom_id res chain seq x y z
N MET A 1 -4.92 -12.59 -8.02
CA MET A 1 -5.87 -11.51 -8.44
C MET A 1 -5.12 -10.24 -8.19
N ARG A 2 -4.91 -9.41 -9.22
CA ARG A 2 -4.06 -8.23 -9.08
C ARG A 2 -4.72 -7.20 -8.16
N LYS A 3 -3.90 -6.59 -7.31
CA LYS A 3 -4.29 -5.61 -6.31
C LYS A 3 -3.55 -4.30 -6.53
N VAL A 4 -4.11 -3.22 -5.99
CA VAL A 4 -3.55 -1.87 -6.03
C VAL A 4 -3.57 -1.26 -4.64
N ALA A 5 -2.41 -0.76 -4.20
CA ALA A 5 -2.28 0.21 -3.11
C ALA A 5 -2.05 1.59 -3.72
N ASP A 6 -2.94 2.55 -3.46
CA ASP A 6 -2.83 3.91 -3.98
C ASP A 6 -2.72 4.91 -2.84
N CYS A 7 -1.53 5.51 -2.67
CA CYS A 7 -1.28 6.45 -1.59
C CYS A 7 -2.13 7.72 -1.70
N ARG A 8 -2.68 8.02 -2.89
CA ARG A 8 -3.53 9.21 -3.12
C ARG A 8 -4.87 9.11 -2.40
N ASP A 9 -5.31 7.91 -2.06
CA ASP A 9 -6.53 7.70 -1.27
C ASP A 9 -6.35 8.09 0.21
N TYR A 10 -5.10 8.23 0.66
CA TYR A 10 -4.72 8.48 2.05
C TYR A 10 -3.89 9.76 2.14
N PRO A 11 -4.54 10.94 2.00
CA PRO A 11 -3.84 12.22 2.02
C PRO A 11 -3.06 12.36 3.34
N SER A 12 -1.75 12.54 3.20
CA SER A 12 -0.77 12.69 4.28
C SER A 12 0.16 13.87 3.96
N GLU A 13 0.91 14.35 4.97
CA GLU A 13 1.89 15.45 4.83
C GLU A 13 2.88 15.22 3.67
N SER A 14 3.21 13.95 3.39
CA SER A 14 4.14 13.55 2.32
C SER A 14 3.61 13.81 0.91
N ASN A 15 2.32 14.11 0.72
CA ASN A 15 1.67 14.28 -0.58
C ASN A 15 2.04 13.16 -1.58
N CYS A 16 2.09 11.92 -1.07
CA CYS A 16 2.58 10.78 -1.84
C CYS A 16 1.64 10.46 -3.01
N SER A 17 2.20 10.40 -4.22
CA SER A 17 1.47 10.10 -5.45
C SER A 17 1.72 8.68 -5.95
N LEU A 18 2.41 7.85 -5.16
CA LEU A 18 2.80 6.51 -5.52
C LEU A 18 1.57 5.58 -5.58
N THR A 19 1.55 4.74 -6.60
CA THR A 19 0.62 3.63 -6.73
C THR A 19 1.42 2.36 -6.96
N ILE A 20 1.14 1.30 -6.20
CA ILE A 20 1.80 0.00 -6.28
C ILE A 20 0.76 -1.02 -6.73
N SER A 21 1.04 -1.79 -7.78
CA SER A 21 0.17 -2.87 -8.22
C SER A 21 0.92 -4.17 -8.55
N GLY A 22 0.27 -5.31 -8.33
CA GLY A 22 0.88 -6.64 -8.37
C GLY A 22 -0.03 -7.70 -7.75
N GLU A 23 0.49 -8.89 -7.46
CA GLU A 23 -0.24 -9.84 -6.61
C GLU A 23 -0.30 -9.34 -5.16
N GLU A 24 -1.33 -9.75 -4.42
CA GLU A 24 -1.64 -9.20 -3.10
C GLU A 24 -0.44 -9.17 -2.15
N ASP A 25 0.27 -10.28 -1.98
CA ASP A 25 1.42 -10.35 -1.07
C ASP A 25 2.61 -9.48 -1.53
N GLU A 26 2.79 -9.31 -2.84
CA GLU A 26 3.82 -8.43 -3.39
C GLU A 26 3.51 -6.97 -3.07
N VAL A 27 2.25 -6.58 -3.24
CA VAL A 27 1.76 -5.22 -2.97
C VAL A 27 1.82 -4.92 -1.47
N VAL A 28 1.39 -5.83 -0.60
CA VAL A 28 1.45 -5.65 0.87
C VAL A 28 2.88 -5.44 1.34
N ARG A 29 3.82 -6.27 0.86
CA ARG A 29 5.24 -6.15 1.24
C ARG A 29 5.80 -4.79 0.82
N ALA A 30 5.62 -4.42 -0.45
CA ALA A 30 6.16 -3.16 -0.97
C ALA A 30 5.49 -1.93 -0.33
N ALA A 31 4.18 -1.98 -0.08
CA ALA A 31 3.44 -0.90 0.59
C ALA A 31 3.88 -0.74 2.05
N ALA A 32 4.15 -1.82 2.77
CA ALA A 32 4.64 -1.76 4.15
C ALA A 32 6.06 -1.17 4.24
N GLU A 33 6.97 -1.58 3.35
CA GLU A 33 8.32 -1.02 3.25
C GLU A 33 8.28 0.48 2.89
N HIS A 34 7.38 0.88 1.99
CA HIS A 34 7.15 2.27 1.64
C HIS A 34 6.58 3.08 2.81
N ALA A 35 5.55 2.57 3.49
CA ALA A 35 4.95 3.20 4.65
C ALA A 35 5.99 3.42 5.77
N ALA A 36 6.90 2.46 5.98
CA ALA A 36 7.94 2.61 6.98
C ALA A 36 9.02 3.62 6.60
N SER A 37 9.55 3.52 5.37
CA SER A 37 10.66 4.35 4.92
C SER A 37 10.28 5.80 4.59
N VAL A 38 9.07 6.02 4.07
CA VAL A 38 8.61 7.34 3.56
C VAL A 38 7.60 8.00 4.49
N HIS A 39 6.75 7.21 5.15
CA HIS A 39 5.70 7.72 6.05
C HIS A 39 6.01 7.52 7.54
N GLY A 40 7.15 6.89 7.86
CA GLY A 40 7.60 6.71 9.25
C GLY A 40 6.74 5.72 10.06
N HIS A 41 5.92 4.91 9.40
CA HIS A 41 5.18 3.85 10.07
C HIS A 41 6.12 2.72 10.51
N THR A 42 5.68 1.88 11.43
CA THR A 42 6.40 0.64 11.76
C THR A 42 5.89 -0.47 10.85
N ASP A 43 6.79 -1.14 10.11
CA ASP A 43 6.45 -2.37 9.37
C ASP A 43 6.16 -3.51 10.36
N SER A 44 4.90 -3.58 10.81
CA SER A 44 4.39 -4.57 11.75
C SER A 44 3.39 -5.52 11.07
N ALA A 45 3.13 -6.66 11.70
CA ALA A 45 2.10 -7.59 11.23
C ALA A 45 0.73 -6.90 11.15
N GLU A 46 0.39 -6.07 12.14
CA GLU A 46 -0.86 -5.29 12.18
C GLU A 46 -0.95 -4.31 11.00
N LEU A 47 0.13 -3.58 10.69
CA LEU A 47 0.15 -2.69 9.53
C LEU A 47 -0.08 -3.47 8.23
N ARG A 48 0.55 -4.63 8.08
CA ARG A 48 0.39 -5.48 6.89
C ARG A 48 -1.04 -6.01 6.76
N GLU A 49 -1.69 -6.37 7.86
CA GLU A 49 -3.10 -6.75 7.85
C GLU A 49 -4.00 -5.57 7.50
N GLN A 50 -3.74 -4.39 8.05
CA GLN A 50 -4.48 -3.18 7.70
C GLN A 50 -4.34 -2.86 6.20
N LEU A 51 -3.12 -2.89 5.66
CA LEU A 51 -2.85 -2.67 4.25
C LEU A 51 -3.64 -3.62 3.35
N ARG A 52 -3.75 -4.91 3.71
CA ARG A 52 -4.57 -5.88 2.96
C ARG A 52 -6.03 -5.45 2.82
N THR A 53 -6.61 -4.88 3.87
CA THR A 53 -8.01 -4.40 3.84
C THR A 53 -8.19 -3.12 3.03
N MET A 54 -7.11 -2.40 2.76
CA MET A 54 -7.09 -1.14 2.01
C MET A 54 -6.83 -1.35 0.51
N LEU A 55 -6.38 -2.54 0.10
CA LEU A 55 -6.11 -2.84 -1.31
C LEU A 55 -7.38 -2.85 -2.13
N LYS A 56 -7.31 -2.25 -3.31
CA LYS A 56 -8.36 -2.31 -4.33
C LYS A 56 -8.03 -3.37 -5.34
N ASP A 57 -9.03 -3.98 -5.96
CA ASP A 57 -8.80 -4.80 -7.15
C ASP A 57 -8.25 -3.92 -8.27
N GLU A 58 -7.24 -4.42 -8.98
CA GLU A 58 -6.76 -3.73 -10.18
C GLU A 58 -7.87 -3.78 -11.23
N ALA A 59 -8.39 -2.61 -11.60
CA ALA A 59 -9.35 -2.51 -12.68
C ALA A 59 -8.71 -3.09 -13.95
N THR A 60 -9.37 -4.07 -14.55
CA THR A 60 -8.92 -4.68 -15.80
C THR A 60 -8.78 -3.58 -16.84
N VAL A 61 -7.56 -3.43 -17.36
CA VAL A 61 -7.26 -2.58 -18.52
C VAL A 61 -8.00 -3.05 -19.77
#